data_AF-A0A6M1NP83-F1
#
_entry.id   AF-A0A6M1NP83-F1
#
_cell.length_a   1.000
_cell.length_b   1.000
_cell.length_c   1.000
_cell.angle_alpha   90.00
_cell.angle_beta   90.00
_cell.angle_gamma   90.00
#
_symmetry.space_group_name_H-M   'P 1'
#
loop_
_entity.id
_entity.type
_entity.pdbx_description
1 polymer ?
#
loop_
_entity_poly.entity_id
_entity_poly.type
_entity_poly.pdbx_seq_one_letter_code
_entity_poly.pdbx_strand_id
1 'polypeptide(L)'
;MKRLFSPFVLFSLLTVINFNLSCVGDNTSSEEVQDSIADTPESKDRISNSILWTYDALGDSMVQKEAPASLSLKGVLDTLNTRYSTANLQLQKHSGDTLFVKIADVSYLQQLGSSGNYGFMAEIVYSLTEIPDVNYVYLDFQEVDHATPGLYSRKDFDNKISQ
;
A
#
# COMPACT_ATOMS: atom_id res chain seq x y z
N MET A 1 -66.67 29.42 14.42
CA MET A 1 -66.07 29.93 13.16
C MET A 1 -65.09 28.85 12.69
N LYS A 2 -65.43 27.86 11.87
CA LYS A 2 -65.49 27.84 10.38
C LYS A 2 -64.34 28.70 9.79
N ARG A 3 -63.22 28.16 9.28
CA ARG A 3 -62.96 27.51 7.96
C ARG A 3 -61.41 27.48 7.80
N LEU A 4 -60.70 26.64 7.04
CA LEU A 4 -60.99 25.75 5.91
C LEU A 4 -59.80 24.79 5.70
N PHE A 5 -60.13 23.55 5.35
CA PHE A 5 -59.30 22.52 4.73
C PHE A 5 -58.70 22.99 3.38
N SER A 6 -57.54 22.44 3.00
CA SER A 6 -57.18 22.23 1.59
C SER A 6 -56.51 20.86 1.39
N PRO A 7 -57.14 19.94 0.65
CA PRO A 7 -56.55 18.69 0.16
C PRO A 7 -56.11 18.81 -1.32
N PHE A 8 -55.59 17.71 -1.89
CA PHE A 8 -55.17 17.51 -3.29
C PHE A 8 -53.84 18.18 -3.67
N VAL A 9 -52.83 17.49 -4.21
CA VAL A 9 -52.88 16.64 -5.41
C VAL A 9 -51.94 15.42 -5.27
N LEU A 10 -52.51 14.25 -5.53
CA LEU A 10 -51.87 12.96 -5.78
C LEU A 10 -51.72 12.77 -7.32
N PHE A 11 -50.88 11.82 -7.77
CA PHE A 11 -50.48 11.43 -9.15
C PHE A 11 -49.17 12.09 -9.63
N SER A 12 -48.18 11.41 -10.23
CA SER A 12 -48.11 10.13 -10.95
C SER A 12 -46.62 9.70 -10.98
N LEU A 13 -46.23 8.53 -10.45
CA LEU A 13 -45.98 7.27 -11.16
C LEU A 13 -45.09 7.36 -12.44
N LEU A 14 -43.95 6.63 -12.38
CA LEU A 14 -43.14 6.03 -13.45
C LEU A 14 -42.39 6.95 -14.43
N THR A 15 -41.06 6.83 -14.49
CA THR A 15 -40.37 6.16 -15.62
C THR A 15 -38.83 6.08 -15.47
N VAL A 16 -38.35 4.82 -15.53
CA VAL A 16 -37.19 4.29 -16.30
C VAL A 16 -35.75 4.68 -15.90
N ILE A 17 -35.12 3.69 -15.26
CA ILE A 17 -33.68 3.39 -15.25
C ILE A 17 -33.14 3.38 -16.69
N ASN A 18 -32.11 4.16 -16.97
CA ASN A 18 -31.24 4.00 -18.13
C ASN A 18 -29.81 3.76 -17.68
N PHE A 19 -29.42 2.49 -17.70
CA PHE A 19 -28.03 2.03 -17.71
C PHE A 19 -27.69 1.77 -19.17
N ASN A 20 -26.71 2.48 -19.74
CA ASN A 20 -25.97 2.01 -20.91
C ASN A 20 -24.55 2.59 -20.89
N LEU A 21 -23.61 1.68 -20.63
CA LEU A 21 -22.18 1.81 -20.91
C LEU A 21 -21.98 1.52 -22.41
N SER A 22 -21.28 2.39 -23.15
CA SER A 22 -20.33 1.96 -24.18
C SER A 22 -19.62 3.17 -24.80
N CYS A 23 -18.30 3.23 -24.67
CA CYS A 23 -17.44 3.84 -25.69
C CYS A 23 -16.60 2.70 -26.25
N VAL A 24 -17.00 2.22 -27.42
CA VAL A 24 -16.17 1.44 -28.34
C VAL A 24 -15.17 2.42 -28.95
N GLY A 25 -13.90 2.24 -28.62
CA GLY A 25 -12.77 2.92 -29.24
C GLY A 25 -12.42 2.25 -30.57
N ASP A 26 -12.10 3.09 -31.54
CA ASP A 26 -12.01 2.83 -32.97
C ASP A 26 -10.94 1.80 -33.38
N ASN A 27 -11.17 1.19 -34.54
CA ASN A 27 -10.32 0.17 -35.15
C ASN A 27 -9.28 0.85 -36.05
N THR A 28 -7.99 0.58 -35.83
CA THR A 28 -6.96 0.77 -36.86
C THR A 28 -5.94 -0.36 -36.75
N SER A 29 -5.93 -1.21 -37.78
CA SER A 29 -4.90 -2.21 -38.01
C SER A 29 -3.66 -1.56 -38.62
N SER A 30 -2.52 -1.85 -38.01
CA SER A 30 -1.22 -2.07 -38.65
C SER A 30 -0.59 -0.92 -39.43
N GLU A 31 0.38 -0.27 -38.79
CA GLU A 31 1.65 0.05 -39.46
C GLU A 31 2.79 -0.61 -38.67
N GLU A 32 3.48 -1.53 -39.34
CA GLU A 32 4.78 -2.02 -38.92
C GLU A 32 5.80 -0.90 -39.07
N VAL A 33 6.45 -0.51 -37.98
CA VAL A 33 7.79 0.07 -38.04
C VAL A 33 8.67 -0.79 -37.16
N GLN A 34 9.45 -1.62 -37.83
CA GLN A 34 10.55 -2.37 -37.25
C GLN A 34 11.74 -1.41 -37.14
N ASP A 35 12.13 -1.01 -35.92
CA ASP A 35 13.48 -0.53 -35.69
C ASP A 35 14.02 -0.87 -34.28
N SER A 36 15.12 -1.62 -34.32
CA SER A 36 16.24 -1.77 -33.38
C SER A 36 16.02 -1.72 -31.87
N ILE A 37 16.33 -2.89 -31.29
CA ILE A 37 16.86 -3.20 -29.96
C ILE A 37 17.42 -1.99 -29.18
N ALA A 38 16.74 -1.67 -28.08
CA ALA A 38 17.37 -1.37 -26.81
C ALA A 38 16.48 -1.93 -25.70
N ASP A 39 16.62 -3.24 -25.44
CA ASP A 39 16.11 -3.84 -24.21
C ASP A 39 16.86 -3.24 -23.04
N THR A 40 16.30 -2.16 -22.49
CA THR A 40 16.54 -1.79 -21.10
C THR A 40 15.29 -2.19 -20.33
N PRO A 41 15.25 -3.38 -19.70
CA PRO A 41 14.30 -3.63 -18.63
C PRO A 41 14.74 -2.80 -17.42
N GLU A 42 14.51 -1.48 -17.48
CA GLU A 42 14.95 -0.57 -16.43
C GLU A 42 13.98 -0.62 -15.25
N SER A 43 14.48 -1.22 -14.17
CA SER A 43 14.20 -0.91 -12.76
C SER A 43 12.90 -1.39 -12.10
N LYS A 44 11.72 -1.40 -12.74
CA LYS A 44 10.48 -1.71 -11.99
C LYS A 44 10.38 -3.17 -11.53
N ASP A 45 10.79 -4.10 -12.38
CA ASP A 45 10.66 -5.53 -12.10
C ASP A 45 11.71 -6.04 -11.09
N ARG A 46 12.89 -5.41 -11.09
CA ARG A 46 13.96 -5.74 -10.13
C ARG A 46 13.68 -5.22 -8.72
N ILE A 47 13.03 -4.06 -8.58
CA ILE A 47 12.67 -3.51 -7.27
C ILE A 47 11.53 -4.34 -6.67
N SER A 48 10.54 -4.73 -7.46
CA SER A 48 9.42 -5.61 -7.04
C SER A 48 9.90 -6.95 -6.46
N ASN A 49 10.94 -7.55 -7.06
CA ASN A 49 11.53 -8.82 -6.60
C ASN A 49 12.48 -8.69 -5.40
N SER A 50 12.71 -7.48 -4.87
CA SER A 50 13.65 -7.27 -3.76
C SER A 50 12.99 -7.11 -2.40
N ILE A 51 11.71 -6.69 -2.36
CA ILE A 51 10.97 -6.49 -1.10
C ILE A 51 10.42 -7.82 -0.62
N LEU A 52 10.81 -8.24 0.59
CA LEU A 52 10.47 -9.55 1.15
C LEU A 52 8.96 -9.74 1.37
N TRP A 53 8.26 -8.66 1.70
CA TRP A 53 6.83 -8.69 1.99
C TRP A 53 6.12 -7.52 1.32
N THR A 54 5.00 -7.81 0.64
CA THR A 54 4.14 -6.80 0.04
C THR A 54 2.72 -6.95 0.57
N TYR A 55 2.05 -5.84 0.84
CA TYR A 55 0.65 -5.86 1.21
C TYR A 55 -0.22 -5.92 -0.05
N ASP A 56 -1.02 -6.98 -0.18
CA ASP A 56 -2.07 -7.09 -1.20
C ASP A 56 -3.37 -6.49 -0.67
N ALA A 57 -3.67 -5.27 -1.13
CA ALA A 57 -4.87 -4.55 -0.74
C ALA A 57 -6.18 -5.20 -1.23
N LEU A 58 -6.14 -6.02 -2.28
CA LEU A 58 -7.33 -6.73 -2.77
C LEU A 58 -7.62 -7.95 -1.91
N GLY A 59 -6.57 -8.69 -1.55
CA GLY A 59 -6.64 -9.83 -0.65
C GLY A 59 -6.76 -9.47 0.83
N ASP A 60 -6.48 -8.21 1.19
CA ASP A 60 -6.29 -7.75 2.59
C ASP A 60 -5.32 -8.69 3.31
N SER A 61 -4.14 -8.89 2.69
CA SER A 61 -3.18 -9.91 3.12
C SER A 61 -1.73 -9.52 2.86
N MET A 62 -0.82 -10.07 3.66
CA MET A 62 0.61 -9.98 3.41
C MET A 62 1.08 -11.12 2.50
N VAL A 63 1.77 -10.77 1.42
CA VAL A 63 2.33 -11.72 0.44
C VAL A 63 3.86 -11.72 0.57
N GLN A 64 4.43 -12.88 0.88
CA GLN A 64 5.87 -13.07 0.91
C GLN A 64 6.40 -13.21 -0.52
N LYS A 65 7.48 -12.49 -0.83
CA LYS A 65 8.27 -12.66 -2.06
C LYS A 65 9.48 -13.54 -1.78
N GLU A 66 10.11 -14.05 -2.83
CA GLU A 66 11.33 -14.85 -2.67
C GLU A 66 12.41 -14.03 -1.95
N ALA A 67 12.83 -14.51 -0.79
CA ALA A 67 13.94 -13.94 -0.04
C ALA A 67 15.26 -14.47 -0.59
N PRO A 68 16.32 -13.65 -0.65
CA PRO A 68 17.65 -14.15 -0.95
C PRO A 68 18.11 -15.12 0.15
N ALA A 69 18.99 -16.06 -0.22
CA ALA A 69 19.51 -17.09 0.70
C ALA A 69 20.20 -16.52 1.95
N SER A 70 20.66 -15.27 1.90
CA SER A 70 21.20 -14.55 3.05
C SER A 70 20.54 -13.18 3.14
N LEU A 71 19.86 -12.94 4.26
CA LEU A 71 19.28 -11.65 4.61
C LEU A 71 20.23 -10.88 5.52
N SER A 72 20.43 -9.61 5.21
CA SER A 72 21.12 -8.67 6.10
C SER A 72 20.20 -7.51 6.41
N LEU A 73 20.25 -7.01 7.65
CA LEU A 73 19.47 -5.85 8.07
C LEU A 73 19.68 -4.65 7.15
N LYS A 74 20.93 -4.39 6.76
CA LYS A 74 21.27 -3.33 5.81
C LYS A 74 20.57 -3.54 4.47
N GLY A 75 20.64 -4.75 3.92
CA GLY A 75 19.99 -5.07 2.64
C GLY A 75 18.48 -4.86 2.67
N VAL A 76 17.81 -5.30 3.75
CA VAL A 76 16.36 -5.08 3.91
C VAL A 76 16.02 -3.59 3.99
N LEU A 77 16.77 -2.81 4.76
CA LEU A 77 16.57 -1.35 4.84
C LEU A 77 16.83 -0.63 3.52
N ASP A 78 17.91 -1.00 2.81
CA ASP A 78 18.24 -0.43 1.49
C ASP A 78 17.10 -0.70 0.48
N THR A 79 16.57 -1.92 0.49
CA THR A 79 15.41 -2.32 -0.30
C THR A 79 14.17 -1.48 0.04
N LEU A 80 13.82 -1.37 1.32
CA LEU A 80 12.66 -0.60 1.76
C LEU A 80 12.80 0.88 1.40
N ASN A 81 13.99 1.46 1.55
CA ASN A 81 14.28 2.84 1.13
C ASN A 81 14.31 3.03 -0.39
N THR A 82 14.57 1.97 -1.16
CA THR A 82 14.42 2.03 -2.62
C THR A 82 12.94 2.08 -3.00
N ARG A 83 12.08 1.31 -2.32
CA ARG A 83 10.62 1.31 -2.55
C ARG A 83 9.96 2.61 -2.06
N TYR A 84 10.34 3.06 -0.87
CA TYR A 84 9.74 4.18 -0.14
C TYR A 84 10.75 5.31 0.05
N SER A 85 11.36 5.75 -1.04
CA SER A 85 12.43 6.75 -1.03
C SER A 85 12.06 8.05 -0.34
N THR A 86 10.80 8.48 -0.49
CA THR A 86 10.27 9.66 0.22
C THR A 86 10.30 9.48 1.73
N ALA A 87 9.87 8.32 2.24
CA ALA A 87 9.74 8.08 3.69
C ALA A 87 11.08 8.11 4.45
N ASN A 88 12.18 7.77 3.77
CA ASN A 88 13.55 7.84 4.30
C ASN A 88 13.67 7.16 5.67
N LEU A 89 13.63 5.83 5.67
CA LEU A 89 13.76 4.98 6.85
C LEU A 89 15.20 4.98 7.36
N GLN A 90 15.37 5.28 8.64
CA GLN A 90 16.67 5.38 9.30
C GLN A 90 16.71 4.49 10.52
N LEU A 91 17.58 3.48 10.49
CA LEU A 91 17.87 2.67 11.67
C LEU A 91 18.57 3.53 12.73
N GLN A 92 17.92 3.73 13.87
CA GLN A 92 18.47 4.47 15.00
C GLN A 92 19.28 3.56 15.92
N LYS A 93 18.76 2.37 16.22
CA LYS A 93 19.43 1.37 17.04
C LYS A 93 18.77 0.00 16.91
N HIS A 94 19.49 -1.03 17.34
CA HIS A 94 18.99 -2.37 17.61
C HIS A 94 19.19 -2.66 19.10
N SER A 95 18.13 -3.06 19.81
CA SER A 95 18.19 -3.35 21.25
C SER A 95 17.34 -4.58 21.58
N GLY A 96 17.97 -5.65 22.05
CA GLY A 96 17.28 -6.92 22.26
C GLY A 96 16.77 -7.48 20.93
N ASP A 97 15.48 -7.79 20.88
CA ASP A 97 14.77 -8.26 19.68
C ASP A 97 14.01 -7.14 18.95
N THR A 98 14.34 -5.88 19.25
CA THR A 98 13.63 -4.70 18.74
C THR A 98 14.53 -3.80 17.90
N LEU A 99 14.11 -3.52 16.67
CA LEU A 99 14.69 -2.48 15.83
C LEU A 99 13.97 -1.16 16.05
N PHE A 100 14.74 -0.08 16.19
CA PHE A 100 14.20 1.28 16.29
C PHE A 100 14.45 2.00 14.98
N VAL A 101 13.38 2.26 14.23
CA VAL A 101 13.44 2.82 12.89
C VAL A 101 12.68 4.14 12.87
N LYS A 102 13.37 5.19 12.44
CA LYS A 102 12.77 6.50 12.23
C LYS A 102 12.27 6.62 10.80
N ILE A 103 11.05 7.13 10.61
CA ILE A 103 10.55 7.59 9.31
C ILE A 103 10.78 9.10 9.26
N ALA A 104 11.78 9.53 8.49
CA ALA A 104 12.25 10.91 8.55
C ALA A 104 11.30 11.91 7.88
N ASP A 105 10.52 11.46 6.89
CA ASP A 105 9.57 12.31 6.17
C ASP A 105 8.16 11.69 6.19
N VAL A 106 7.27 12.32 6.95
CA VAL A 106 5.88 11.88 7.11
C VAL A 106 4.97 12.33 5.97
N SER A 107 5.45 13.16 5.03
CA SER A 107 4.66 13.60 3.89
C SER A 107 4.20 12.42 3.02
N TYR A 108 4.97 11.33 3.01
CA TYR A 108 4.57 10.08 2.37
C TYR A 108 3.30 9.51 3.02
N LEU A 109 3.29 9.33 4.35
CA LEU A 109 2.16 8.81 5.11
C LEU A 109 0.90 9.69 4.98
N GLN A 110 1.07 11.01 4.92
CA GLN A 110 -0.04 11.96 4.78
C GLN A 110 -0.79 11.80 3.45
N GLN A 111 -0.15 11.25 2.42
CA GLN A 111 -0.73 11.08 1.08
C GLN A 111 -1.43 9.73 0.88
N LEU A 112 -1.19 8.75 1.75
CA LEU A 112 -1.61 7.36 1.56
C LEU A 112 -3.04 7.05 2.03
N GLY A 113 -3.56 7.82 2.99
CA GLY A 113 -4.82 7.49 3.67
C GLY A 113 -4.73 6.21 4.52
N SER A 114 -5.86 5.77 5.10
CA SER A 114 -5.85 4.70 6.11
C SER A 114 -5.29 3.36 5.62
N SER A 115 -5.79 2.85 4.48
CA SER A 115 -5.33 1.56 3.93
C SER A 115 -3.90 1.60 3.43
N GLY A 116 -3.46 2.73 2.86
CA GLY A 116 -2.08 2.87 2.40
C GLY A 116 -1.10 2.97 3.57
N ASN A 117 -1.45 3.69 4.64
CA ASN A 117 -0.66 3.74 5.88
C ASN A 117 -0.55 2.36 6.52
N TYR A 118 -1.65 1.62 6.59
CA TYR A 118 -1.64 0.24 7.07
C TYR A 118 -0.67 -0.62 6.26
N GLY A 119 -0.79 -0.64 4.93
CA GLY A 119 0.06 -1.45 4.07
C GLY A 119 1.54 -1.08 4.17
N PHE A 120 1.86 0.22 4.17
CA PHE A 120 3.23 0.70 4.35
C PHE A 120 3.85 0.24 5.67
N MET A 121 3.13 0.41 6.79
CA MET A 121 3.63 0.00 8.10
C MET A 121 3.76 -1.53 8.19
N ALA A 122 2.79 -2.28 7.66
CA ALA A 122 2.82 -3.74 7.62
C ALA A 122 4.03 -4.25 6.82
N GLU A 123 4.29 -3.70 5.63
CA GLU A 123 5.44 -4.09 4.79
C GLU A 123 6.78 -3.87 5.49
N ILE A 124 6.95 -2.73 6.18
CA ILE A 124 8.16 -2.44 6.97
C ILE A 124 8.32 -3.45 8.09
N VAL A 125 7.26 -3.66 8.89
CA VAL A 125 7.32 -4.54 10.06
C VAL A 125 7.59 -5.97 9.65
N TYR A 126 6.85 -6.52 8.69
CA TYR A 126 7.07 -7.88 8.20
C TYR A 126 8.47 -8.07 7.63
N SER A 127 8.95 -7.13 6.81
CA SER A 127 10.27 -7.23 6.18
C SER A 127 11.40 -7.18 7.22
N LEU A 128 11.32 -6.28 8.20
CA LEU A 128 12.38 -6.14 9.20
C LEU A 128 12.40 -7.28 10.22
N THR A 129 11.26 -7.87 10.55
CA THR A 129 11.21 -9.07 11.41
C THR A 129 11.49 -10.38 10.66
N GLU A 130 11.88 -10.33 9.37
CA GLU A 130 12.53 -11.47 8.71
C GLU A 130 14.01 -11.60 9.13
N ILE A 131 14.59 -10.55 9.70
CA ILE A 131 15.94 -10.62 10.25
C ILE A 131 15.92 -11.56 11.46
N PRO A 132 16.79 -12.58 11.53
CA PRO A 132 16.87 -13.46 12.68
C PRO A 132 17.01 -12.68 13.98
N ASP A 133 16.35 -13.16 15.03
CA ASP A 133 16.31 -12.58 16.37
C ASP A 133 15.59 -11.22 16.48
N VAL A 134 14.93 -10.72 15.42
CA VAL A 134 14.09 -9.51 15.46
C VAL A 134 12.61 -9.87 15.49
N ASN A 135 11.93 -9.54 16.59
CA ASN A 135 10.49 -9.78 16.76
C ASN A 135 9.66 -8.49 16.67
N TYR A 136 10.27 -7.34 16.95
CA TYR A 136 9.58 -6.06 17.06
C TYR A 136 10.29 -4.95 16.28
N VAL A 137 9.49 -3.99 15.83
CA VAL A 137 9.95 -2.76 15.22
C VAL A 137 9.27 -1.59 15.91
N TYR A 138 10.05 -0.71 16.52
CA TYR A 138 9.57 0.59 16.98
C TYR A 138 9.68 1.59 15.82
N LEU A 139 8.52 2.08 15.36
CA LEU A 139 8.41 3.11 14.33
C LEU A 139 8.33 4.49 14.98
N ASP A 140 9.38 5.29 14.79
CA ASP A 140 9.49 6.66 15.30
C ASP A 140 9.19 7.68 14.19
N PHE A 141 8.06 8.39 14.34
CA PHE A 141 7.65 9.44 13.43
C PHE A 141 6.64 10.37 14.09
N GLN A 142 6.43 11.55 13.49
CA GLN A 142 5.35 12.43 13.91
C GLN A 142 4.02 11.79 13.55
N GLU A 143 3.14 11.58 14.54
CA GLU A 143 1.79 11.05 14.32
C GLU A 143 1.05 11.86 13.24
N VAL A 144 0.37 11.15 12.34
CA VAL A 144 -0.44 11.70 11.26
C VAL A 144 -1.81 11.03 11.25
N ASP A 145 -2.74 11.54 10.44
CA ASP A 145 -4.04 10.90 10.31
C ASP A 145 -3.89 9.44 9.86
N HIS A 146 -4.57 8.54 10.56
CA HIS A 146 -4.54 7.10 10.32
C HIS A 146 -3.17 6.40 10.42
N ALA A 147 -2.15 7.02 11.05
CA ALA A 147 -0.89 6.34 11.38
C ALA A 147 -0.30 6.87 12.69
N THR A 148 -0.12 5.98 13.65
CA THR A 148 0.41 6.30 14.99
C THR A 148 1.82 5.71 15.13
N PRO A 149 2.79 6.43 15.74
CA PRO A 149 4.11 5.87 16.06
C PRO A 149 4.03 4.90 17.23
N GLY A 150 4.98 3.96 17.31
CA GLY A 150 4.97 3.00 18.42
C GLY A 150 5.71 1.69 18.14
N LEU A 151 5.53 0.75 19.06
CA LEU A 151 6.07 -0.60 18.96
C LEU A 151 5.11 -1.50 18.20
N TYR A 152 5.61 -2.15 17.16
CA TYR A 152 4.85 -3.05 16.30
C TYR A 152 5.50 -4.43 16.19
N SER A 153 4.66 -5.41 15.98
CA SER A 153 4.95 -6.80 15.64
C SER A 153 4.06 -7.23 14.47
N ARG A 154 4.30 -8.41 13.89
CA ARG A 154 3.42 -8.93 12.83
C ARG A 154 1.96 -9.06 13.27
N LYS A 155 1.72 -9.35 14.56
CA LYS A 155 0.38 -9.52 15.12
C LYS A 155 -0.48 -8.27 15.05
N ASP A 156 0.14 -7.11 14.98
CA ASP A 156 -0.55 -5.83 14.81
C ASP A 156 -1.16 -5.67 13.41
N PHE A 157 -0.81 -6.56 12.47
CA PHE A 157 -1.28 -6.58 11.08
C PHE A 157 -1.79 -7.97 10.63
N ASP A 158 -2.14 -8.85 11.57
CA ASP A 158 -2.53 -10.25 11.31
C ASP A 158 -3.91 -10.42 10.62
N ASN A 159 -4.37 -9.41 9.88
CA ASN A 159 -5.47 -9.57 8.94
C ASN A 159 -4.97 -10.46 7.78
N LYS A 160 -5.12 -11.77 7.97
CA LYS A 160 -5.04 -12.87 6.99
C LYS A 160 -3.75 -12.94 6.15
N ILE A 161 -2.74 -13.66 6.65
CA ILE A 161 -1.64 -14.14 5.79
C ILE A 161 -2.20 -15.20 4.82
N SER A 162 -2.19 -14.90 3.52
CA SER A 162 -2.51 -15.89 2.49
C SER A 162 -1.21 -16.60 2.09
N GLN A 163 -1.07 -17.88 2.47
CA GLN A 163 0.04 -18.74 2.04
C GLN A 163 -0.24 -19.33 0.67
#